data_AF-A0A438AT14-F1
#
_entry.id   AF-A0A438AT14-F1
#
_cell.length_a   1.000
_cell.length_b   1.000
_cell.length_c   1.000
_cell.angle_alpha   90.00
_cell.angle_beta   90.00
_cell.angle_gamma   90.00
#
_symmetry.space_group_name_H-M   'P 1'
#
loop_
_entity.id
_entity.type
_entity.pdbx_description
1 polymer ?
#
loop_
_entity_poly.entity_id
_entity_poly.type
_entity_poly.pdbx_seq_one_letter_code
_entity_poly.pdbx_strand_id
1 'polypeptide(L)'
;MKIRHLIAIVPAAVLVLAGCSGSNEDTAEAELRDSAVAEMCRQVVTFIDMSEDQAEVTGEPFDRQATGDEFMGLLKDNSALWVAAYNQQAESEGKEQLDPEIAGWEDLPSESRDLIEKAVQNGVNGTC
;
A
#
# COMPACT_ATOMS: atom_id res chain seq x y z
N MET A 1 -12.95 29.25 -12.28
CA MET A 1 -12.22 27.99 -12.53
C MET A 1 -11.56 27.58 -11.21
N LYS A 2 -12.10 26.57 -10.52
CA LYS A 2 -11.53 26.05 -9.27
C LYS A 2 -10.53 24.95 -9.64
N ILE A 3 -9.25 25.21 -9.40
CA ILE A 3 -8.19 24.23 -9.58
C ILE A 3 -8.31 23.24 -8.42
N ARG A 4 -8.85 22.04 -8.69
CA ARG A 4 -8.84 20.93 -7.73
C ARG A 4 -7.39 20.44 -7.62
N HIS A 5 -6.71 20.82 -6.54
CA HIS A 5 -5.43 20.24 -6.17
C HIS A 5 -5.72 18.83 -5.66
N LEU A 6 -5.70 17.85 -6.56
CA LEU A 6 -5.51 16.45 -6.19
C LEU A 6 -4.08 16.36 -5.67
N ILE A 7 -3.92 16.43 -4.36
CA ILE A 7 -2.67 16.08 -3.71
C ILE A 7 -2.56 14.57 -3.89
N ALA A 8 -1.78 14.14 -4.89
CA ALA A 8 -1.32 12.78 -5.01
C ALA A 8 -0.39 12.53 -3.82
N ILE A 9 -0.97 12.07 -2.70
CA ILE A 9 -0.20 11.50 -1.60
C ILE A 9 0.18 10.11 -2.07
N VAL A 10 1.23 10.01 -2.88
CA VAL A 10 1.91 8.73 -3.11
C VAL A 10 2.88 8.59 -1.93
N PRO A 11 2.66 7.65 -0.99
CA PRO A 11 3.63 7.41 0.05
C PRO A 11 4.85 6.79 -0.62
N ALA A 12 5.90 7.59 -0.76
CA ALA A 12 7.22 7.24 -1.28
C ALA A 12 7.98 6.20 -0.42
N ALA A 13 7.27 5.45 0.42
CA ALA A 13 7.78 4.50 1.39
C ALA A 13 7.42 3.04 1.07
N VAL A 14 6.58 2.80 0.05
CA VAL A 14 6.18 1.46 -0.34
C VAL A 14 7.27 0.89 -1.24
N LEU A 15 7.87 -0.22 -0.81
CA LEU A 15 8.75 -1.11 -1.58
C LEU A 15 10.26 -0.85 -1.50
N VAL A 16 10.85 -0.82 -0.31
CA VAL A 16 12.23 -1.32 -0.19
C VAL A 16 12.18 -2.84 -0.35
N LEU A 17 12.08 -3.36 -1.58
CA LEU A 17 11.95 -4.80 -1.84
C LEU A 17 12.98 -5.37 -2.81
N ALA A 18 14.03 -4.61 -3.12
CA ALA A 18 15.04 -5.12 -4.01
C ALA A 18 16.43 -4.59 -3.61
N GLY A 19 17.29 -5.53 -3.20
CA GLY A 19 18.73 -5.36 -3.22
C GLY A 19 19.41 -5.20 -1.85
N CYS A 20 19.69 -6.31 -1.17
CA CYS A 20 20.88 -6.44 -0.32
C CYS A 20 21.32 -7.92 -0.21
N SER A 21 22.23 -8.33 -1.10
CA SER A 21 22.93 -9.61 -1.03
C SER A 21 23.71 -9.79 0.28
N GLY A 22 23.63 -10.98 0.87
CA GLY A 22 24.72 -11.54 1.68
C GLY A 22 24.35 -12.12 3.05
N SER A 23 24.07 -13.43 3.07
CA SER A 23 24.36 -14.36 4.18
C SER A 23 23.59 -14.24 5.50
N ASN A 24 22.49 -13.48 5.54
CA ASN A 24 21.52 -13.49 6.65
C ASN A 24 20.06 -13.38 6.12
N GLU A 25 19.83 -13.93 4.92
CA GLU A 25 18.67 -13.71 4.04
C GLU A 25 17.31 -13.97 4.71
N ASP A 26 17.12 -15.08 5.44
CA ASP A 26 15.81 -15.41 6.05
C ASP A 26 15.32 -14.36 7.07
N THR A 27 16.24 -13.74 7.84
CA THR A 27 15.87 -12.75 8.85
C THR A 27 15.67 -11.37 8.22
N ALA A 28 16.50 -10.99 7.25
CA ALA A 28 16.40 -9.70 6.57
C ALA A 28 15.14 -9.62 5.69
N GLU A 29 14.78 -10.71 5.01
CA GLU A 29 13.54 -10.78 4.21
C GLU A 29 12.30 -10.74 5.09
N ALA A 30 12.32 -11.39 6.26
CA ALA A 30 11.24 -11.32 7.23
C ALA A 30 11.06 -9.89 7.79
N GLU A 31 12.15 -9.20 8.15
CA GLU A 31 12.09 -7.82 8.63
C GLU A 31 11.57 -6.85 7.57
N LEU A 32 11.96 -7.04 6.29
CA LEU A 32 11.45 -6.24 5.17
C LEU A 32 9.97 -6.51 4.93
N ARG A 33 9.53 -7.77 4.99
CA ARG A 33 8.13 -8.17 4.86
C ARG A 33 7.28 -7.58 5.99
N ASP A 34 7.75 -7.65 7.22
CA ASP A 34 7.07 -7.07 8.38
C ASP A 34 6.97 -5.54 8.28
N SER A 35 8.04 -4.88 7.82
CA SER A 35 8.00 -3.44 7.56
C SER A 35 7.01 -3.06 6.46
N ALA A 36 6.91 -3.87 5.39
CA ALA A 36 5.94 -3.63 4.32
C ALA A 36 4.50 -3.84 4.79
N VAL A 37 4.25 -4.86 5.61
CA VAL A 37 2.94 -5.11 6.23
C VAL A 37 2.56 -3.96 7.17
N ALA A 38 3.48 -3.49 8.01
CA ALA A 38 3.25 -2.36 8.92
C ALA A 38 2.93 -1.07 8.15
N GLU A 39 3.62 -0.84 7.03
CA GLU A 39 3.37 0.30 6.17
C GLU A 39 1.99 0.22 5.48
N MET A 40 1.59 -0.96 4.98
CA MET A 40 0.25 -1.19 4.43
C MET A 40 -0.84 -0.95 5.49
N CYS A 41 -0.63 -1.49 6.69
CA CYS A 41 -1.47 -1.26 7.86
C CYS A 41 -1.67 0.25 8.12
N ARG A 42 -0.56 1.00 8.17
CA ARG A 42 -0.60 2.46 8.40
C ARG A 42 -1.40 3.19 7.32
N GLN A 43 -1.23 2.81 6.06
CA GLN A 43 -1.95 3.45 4.94
C GLN A 43 -3.46 3.18 5.00
N VAL A 44 -3.86 1.94 5.27
CA VAL A 44 -5.26 1.55 5.42
C VAL A 44 -5.90 2.31 6.58
N VAL A 45 -5.25 2.33 7.75
CA VAL A 45 -5.76 3.06 8.92
C VAL A 45 -5.87 4.55 8.61
N THR A 46 -4.87 5.16 7.99
CA THR A 46 -4.92 6.57 7.60
C THR A 46 -6.06 6.85 6.63
N PHE A 47 -6.27 6.00 5.63
CA PHE A 47 -7.35 6.15 4.66
C PHE A 47 -8.73 6.05 5.32
N ILE A 48 -8.89 5.08 6.21
CA ILE A 48 -10.10 4.85 6.98
C ILE A 48 -10.40 6.03 7.91
N ASP A 49 -9.42 6.48 8.69
CA ASP A 49 -9.58 7.58 9.65
C ASP A 49 -9.93 8.89 8.92
N MET A 50 -9.25 9.19 7.80
CA MET A 50 -9.59 10.35 6.97
C MET A 50 -11.00 10.28 6.37
N SER A 51 -11.47 9.08 6.05
CA SER A 51 -12.83 8.87 5.52
C SER A 51 -13.89 8.99 6.61
N GLU A 52 -13.59 8.51 7.82
CA GLU A 52 -14.43 8.69 9.01
C GLU A 52 -14.57 10.17 9.38
N ASP A 53 -13.45 10.91 9.44
CA ASP A 53 -13.43 12.36 9.67
C ASP A 53 -14.28 13.11 8.64
N GLN A 54 -14.20 12.71 7.36
CA GLN A 54 -15.00 13.30 6.30
C GLN A 54 -16.49 13.02 6.49
N ALA A 55 -16.87 11.79 6.81
CA ALA A 55 -18.25 11.39 7.06
C ALA A 55 -18.84 12.12 8.27
N GLU A 56 -18.05 12.34 9.34
CA GLU A 56 -18.47 13.13 10.50
C GLU A 56 -18.79 14.58 10.10
N VAL A 57 -17.93 15.20 9.28
CA VAL A 57 -18.12 16.59 8.81
C VAL A 57 -19.34 16.71 7.88
N THR A 58 -19.63 15.71 7.06
CA THR A 58 -20.78 15.72 6.13
C THR A 58 -22.08 15.20 6.76
N GLY A 59 -22.00 14.56 7.93
CA GLY A 59 -23.14 13.91 8.60
C GLY A 59 -23.57 12.61 7.91
N GLU A 60 -22.71 12.01 7.10
CA GLU A 60 -22.96 10.75 6.42
C GLU A 60 -22.63 9.56 7.33
N PRO A 61 -23.32 8.41 7.18
CA PRO A 61 -22.96 7.20 7.91
C PRO A 61 -21.59 6.69 7.46
N PHE A 62 -20.78 6.26 8.42
CA PHE A 62 -19.48 5.66 8.16
C PHE A 62 -19.53 4.13 8.30
N ASP A 63 -19.03 3.41 7.30
CA ASP A 63 -18.82 1.96 7.35
C ASP A 63 -17.34 1.65 7.12
N ARG A 64 -16.68 1.24 8.20
CA ARG A 64 -15.25 0.92 8.21
C ARG A 64 -14.91 -0.26 7.31
N GLN A 65 -15.77 -1.27 7.24
CA GLN A 65 -15.54 -2.43 6.38
C GLN A 65 -15.67 -2.04 4.92
N ALA A 66 -16.73 -1.31 4.55
CA ALA A 66 -16.92 -0.84 3.18
C ALA A 66 -15.76 0.06 2.72
N THR A 67 -15.23 0.90 3.60
CA THR A 67 -14.07 1.75 3.33
C THR A 67 -12.79 0.93 3.14
N GLY A 68 -12.62 -0.14 3.92
CA GLY A 68 -11.51 -1.09 3.73
C GLY A 68 -11.60 -1.85 2.40
N ASP A 69 -12.80 -2.26 2.01
CA ASP A 69 -13.05 -2.92 0.73
C ASP A 69 -12.81 -1.96 -0.45
N GLU A 70 -13.17 -0.67 -0.30
CA GLU A 70 -12.85 0.38 -1.27
C GLU A 70 -11.34 0.58 -1.40
N PHE A 71 -10.61 0.67 -0.28
CA PHE A 71 -9.15 0.75 -0.30
C PHE A 71 -8.55 -0.44 -1.05
N MET A 72 -9.03 -1.65 -0.76
CA MET A 72 -8.57 -2.86 -1.44
C MET A 72 -8.87 -2.81 -2.95
N GLY A 73 -10.05 -2.33 -3.35
CA GLY A 73 -10.39 -2.11 -4.75
C GLY A 73 -9.45 -1.14 -5.43
N LEU A 74 -9.19 0.02 -4.80
CA LEU A 74 -8.24 1.02 -5.29
C LEU A 74 -6.84 0.43 -5.43
N LEU A 75 -6.37 -0.37 -4.48
CA LEU A 75 -5.06 -1.01 -4.57
C LEU A 75 -5.01 -2.00 -5.73
N LYS A 76 -6.04 -2.84 -5.90
CA LYS A 76 -6.12 -3.83 -6.98
C LYS A 76 -6.09 -3.14 -8.36
N ASP A 77 -6.93 -2.12 -8.53
CA ASP A 77 -7.08 -1.38 -9.78
C ASP A 77 -5.85 -0.53 -10.15
N ASN A 78 -5.09 -0.08 -9.14
CA ASN A 78 -3.97 0.85 -9.35
C ASN A 78 -2.59 0.22 -9.07
N SER A 79 -2.51 -1.06 -8.73
CA SER A 79 -1.26 -1.80 -8.47
C SER A 79 -0.14 -1.47 -9.47
N ALA A 80 -0.46 -1.45 -10.76
CA ALA A 80 0.53 -1.14 -11.80
C ALA A 80 1.05 0.30 -11.76
N LEU A 81 0.21 1.26 -11.37
CA LEU A 81 0.62 2.66 -11.17
C LEU A 81 1.55 2.80 -9.98
N TRP A 82 1.34 2.00 -8.93
CA TRP A 82 2.18 2.03 -7.73
C TRP A 82 3.58 1.46 -8.04
N VAL A 83 3.65 0.34 -8.76
CA VAL A 83 4.93 -0.21 -9.24
C VAL A 83 5.64 0.76 -10.17
N ALA A 84 4.93 1.41 -11.09
CA ALA A 84 5.52 2.43 -11.95
C ALA A 84 6.06 3.65 -11.17
N ALA A 85 5.30 4.15 -10.19
CA ALA A 85 5.72 5.26 -9.34
C ALA A 85 6.95 4.90 -8.50
N TYR A 86 6.98 3.68 -7.94
CA TYR A 86 8.14 3.16 -7.25
C TYR A 86 9.37 3.09 -8.18
N ASN A 87 9.24 2.49 -9.36
CA ASN A 87 10.36 2.33 -10.30
C ASN A 87 10.95 3.67 -10.75
N GLN A 88 10.10 4.68 -10.92
CA GLN A 88 10.54 6.04 -11.22
C GLN A 88 11.35 6.64 -10.06
N GLN A 89 10.91 6.45 -8.82
CA GLN A 89 11.64 6.91 -7.64
C GLN A 89 12.96 6.14 -7.46
N ALA A 90 12.91 4.81 -7.56
CA ALA A 90 14.07 3.92 -7.42
C ALA A 90 15.17 4.28 -8.42
N GLU A 91 14.81 4.57 -9.68
CA GLU A 91 15.74 5.06 -10.69
C GLU A 91 16.46 6.34 -10.23
N SER A 92 15.71 7.31 -9.70
CA SER A 92 16.27 8.59 -9.23
C SER A 92 17.17 8.46 -7.99
N GLU A 93 16.93 7.43 -7.17
CA GLU A 93 17.67 7.14 -5.94
C GLU A 93 18.77 6.10 -6.12
N GLY A 94 18.93 5.53 -7.32
CA GLY A 94 19.88 4.46 -7.60
C GLY A 94 19.54 3.14 -6.88
N LYS A 95 18.26 2.93 -6.55
CA LYS A 95 17.75 1.69 -5.95
C LYS A 95 17.33 0.71 -7.04
N GLU A 96 17.20 -0.56 -6.66
CA GLU A 96 16.72 -1.60 -7.57
C GLU A 96 15.23 -1.39 -7.86
N GLN A 97 14.87 -1.59 -9.13
CA GLN A 97 13.49 -1.45 -9.62
C GLN A 97 12.75 -2.77 -9.42
N LEU A 98 11.45 -2.69 -9.16
CA LEU A 98 10.56 -3.83 -9.22
C LEU A 98 10.32 -4.25 -10.66
N ASP A 99 10.06 -5.54 -10.84
CA ASP A 99 9.73 -6.08 -12.15
C ASP A 99 8.34 -5.56 -12.61
N PRO A 100 8.26 -4.89 -13.77
CA PRO A 100 6.97 -4.43 -14.31
C PRO A 100 6.05 -5.57 -14.75
N GLU A 101 6.54 -6.81 -14.91
CA GLU A 101 5.70 -7.97 -15.23
C GLU A 101 4.84 -8.44 -14.05
N ILE A 102 5.22 -8.08 -12.82
CA ILE A 102 4.43 -8.32 -11.59
C ILE A 102 3.67 -7.06 -11.13
N ALA A 103 3.47 -6.11 -12.03
CA ALA A 103 2.86 -4.82 -11.71
C ALA A 103 1.35 -4.91 -11.46
N GLY A 104 0.66 -5.89 -12.06
CA GLY A 104 -0.76 -6.12 -11.84
C GLY A 104 -1.04 -6.91 -10.57
N TRP A 105 -2.18 -6.63 -9.92
CA TRP A 105 -2.61 -7.36 -8.74
C TRP A 105 -2.64 -8.88 -8.96
N GLU A 106 -3.16 -9.33 -10.10
CA GLU A 106 -3.24 -10.77 -10.42
C GLU A 106 -1.89 -11.41 -10.74
N ASP A 107 -0.88 -10.59 -11.07
CA ASP A 107 0.47 -11.04 -11.39
C ASP A 107 1.33 -11.19 -10.12
N LEU A 108 0.87 -10.65 -8.98
CA LEU A 108 1.50 -10.85 -7.69
C LEU A 108 1.38 -12.32 -7.22
N PRO A 109 2.42 -12.88 -6.58
CA PRO A 109 2.34 -14.17 -5.91
C PRO A 109 1.15 -14.22 -4.94
N SER A 110 0.47 -15.37 -4.88
CA SER A 110 -0.71 -15.53 -4.01
C SER A 110 -0.40 -15.25 -2.54
N GLU A 111 0.78 -15.65 -2.06
CA GLU A 111 1.22 -15.35 -0.69
C GLU A 111 1.32 -13.84 -0.44
N SER A 112 1.82 -13.07 -1.41
CA SER A 112 1.90 -11.61 -1.31
C SER A 112 0.50 -10.98 -1.28
N ARG A 113 -0.43 -11.48 -2.10
CA ARG A 113 -1.82 -11.03 -2.08
C ARG A 113 -2.50 -11.32 -0.75
N ASP A 114 -2.33 -12.53 -0.22
CA ASP A 114 -2.90 -12.96 1.07
C ASP A 114 -2.41 -12.08 2.23
N LEU A 115 -1.11 -11.73 2.22
CA LEU A 115 -0.55 -10.81 3.21
C LEU A 115 -1.16 -9.42 3.14
N ILE A 116 -1.28 -8.87 1.94
CA ILE A 116 -1.82 -7.53 1.72
C ILE A 116 -3.29 -7.51 2.15
N GLU A 117 -4.08 -8.49 1.72
CA GLU A 117 -5.48 -8.61 2.13
C GLU A 117 -5.60 -8.75 3.65
N LYS A 118 -4.75 -9.55 4.28
CA LYS A 118 -4.71 -9.67 5.75
C LYS A 118 -4.32 -8.35 6.44
N ALA A 119 -3.33 -7.61 5.91
CA ALA A 119 -2.93 -6.33 6.44
C ALA A 119 -4.07 -5.29 6.37
N VAL A 120 -4.80 -5.27 5.25
CA VAL A 120 -6.00 -4.43 5.08
C VAL A 120 -7.07 -4.81 6.10
N GLN A 121 -7.38 -6.10 6.24
CA GLN A 121 -8.37 -6.56 7.21
C GLN A 121 -7.94 -6.26 8.67
N ASN A 122 -6.64 -6.33 8.98
CA ASN A 122 -6.15 -5.90 10.29
C ASN A 122 -6.36 -4.40 10.51
N GLY A 123 -6.13 -3.55 9.49
CA GLY A 123 -6.35 -2.11 9.57
C GLY A 123 -7.83 -1.75 9.75
N VAL A 124 -8.70 -2.47 9.05
CA VAL A 124 -10.17 -2.39 9.22
C VAL A 124 -10.58 -2.78 10.64
N ASN A 125 -10.04 -3.87 11.18
CA ASN A 125 -10.37 -4.36 12.52
C ASN A 125 -9.69 -3.58 13.66
N GLY A 126 -8.78 -2.65 13.35
CA GLY A 126 -7.99 -1.94 14.35
C GLY A 126 -7.00 -2.84 15.10
N THR A 127 -6.51 -3.88 14.43
CA THR A 127 -5.55 -4.86 14.96
C THR A 127 -4.20 -4.82 14.25
N CYS A 128 -3.96 -3.77 13.48
CA CYS A 128 -2.61 -3.25 13.31
C CYS A 128 -2.16 -2.62 14.65
#